data_AF-A0A498G214-F1
#
_entry.id   AF-A0A498G214-F1
#
_cell.length_a   1.000
_cell.length_b   1.000
_cell.length_c   1.000
_cell.angle_alpha   90.00
_cell.angle_beta   90.00
_cell.angle_gamma   90.00
#
_symmetry.space_group_name_H-M   'P 1'
#
loop_
_entity.id
_entity.type
_entity.pdbx_description
1 polymer ?
#
loop_
_entity_poly.entity_id
_entity_poly.type
_entity_poly.pdbx_seq_one_letter_code
_entity_poly.pdbx_strand_id
1 'polypeptide(L)'
;MVDWERHKITAETTMIRGKGWLNLLIRLAGMSLLVIAAVNLMLLGPEPIFSVYRDVFYTITGGDPSLGGRILADFIAMGIGAAIANFL
;
A
#
# COMPACT_ATOMS: atom_id res chain seq x y z
N MET A 1 -34.04 13.10 -26.85
CA MET A 1 -33.99 11.71 -26.37
C MET A 1 -32.61 11.06 -26.57
N VAL A 2 -31.88 11.35 -27.65
CA VAL A 2 -30.55 10.76 -27.95
C VAL A 2 -29.43 11.18 -26.98
N ASP A 3 -29.48 12.39 -26.40
CA ASP A 3 -28.41 12.88 -25.51
C ASP A 3 -28.36 12.17 -24.15
N TRP A 4 -29.49 11.64 -23.69
CA TRP A 4 -29.58 10.95 -22.40
C TRP A 4 -28.84 9.61 -22.42
N GLU A 5 -28.94 8.87 -23.53
CA GLU A 5 -28.22 7.61 -23.73
C GLU A 5 -26.71 7.83 -23.85
N ARG A 6 -26.29 8.91 -24.53
CA ARG A 6 -24.87 9.30 -24.61
C ARG A 6 -24.29 9.67 -23.25
N HIS A 7 -25.03 10.41 -22.43
CA HIS A 7 -24.57 10.75 -21.07
C HIS A 7 -24.45 9.52 -20.16
N LYS A 8 -25.38 8.55 -20.27
CA LYS A 8 -25.31 7.31 -19.50
C LYS A 8 -24.07 6.47 -19.84
N ILE A 9 -23.78 6.31 -21.14
CA ILE A 9 -22.59 5.58 -21.60
C ILE A 9 -21.29 6.28 -21.18
N THR A 10 -21.28 7.62 -21.19
CA THR A 10 -20.12 8.42 -20.75
C THR A 10 -19.88 8.28 -19.24
N ALA A 11 -20.94 8.22 -18.44
CA ALA A 11 -20.84 8.00 -16.99
C ALA A 11 -20.31 6.59 -16.67
N GLU A 12 -20.82 5.55 -17.34
CA GLU A 12 -20.38 4.16 -17.16
C GLU A 12 -18.91 3.97 -17.54
N THR A 13 -18.48 4.55 -18.67
CA THR A 13 -17.07 4.50 -19.09
C THR A 13 -16.13 5.27 -18.17
N THR A 14 -16.56 6.40 -17.62
CA THR A 14 -15.79 7.16 -16.64
C THR A 14 -15.63 6.39 -15.33
N MET A 15 -16.68 5.70 -14.89
CA MET A 15 -16.63 4.86 -13.68
C MET A 15 -15.68 3.67 -13.86
N ILE A 16 -15.70 3.00 -15.02
CA ILE A 16 -14.79 1.90 -15.34
C ILE A 16 -13.33 2.39 -15.36
N ARG A 17 -13.06 3.53 -15.98
CA ARG A 17 -11.71 4.14 -16.00
C ARG A 17 -11.26 4.53 -14.60
N GLY A 18 -12.12 5.15 -13.80
CA GLY A 18 -11.83 5.52 -12.42
C GLY A 18 -11.45 4.33 -11.56
N LYS A 19 -12.18 3.21 -11.70
CA LYS A 19 -11.85 1.95 -11.00
C LYS A 19 -10.51 1.37 -11.45
N GLY A 20 -10.20 1.44 -12.75
CA GLY A 20 -8.88 1.04 -13.28
C GLY A 20 -7.73 1.87 -12.70
N TRP A 21 -7.89 3.19 -12.66
CA TRP A 21 -6.91 4.10 -12.05
C TRP A 21 -6.75 3.88 -10.56
N LEU A 22 -7.85 3.68 -9.83
CA LEU A 22 -7.82 3.40 -8.40
C LEU A 22 -7.05 2.11 -8.11
N ASN A 23 -7.34 1.03 -8.84
CA ASN A 23 -6.63 -0.24 -8.69
C ASN A 23 -5.14 -0.08 -9.01
N LEU A 24 -4.79 0.67 -10.06
CA LEU A 24 -3.40 0.94 -10.41
C LEU A 24 -2.67 1.72 -9.31
N LEU A 25 -3.30 2.76 -8.76
CA LEU A 25 -2.73 3.55 -7.66
C LEU A 25 -2.55 2.69 -6.39
N ILE A 26 -3.52 1.84 -6.07
CA ILE A 26 -3.42 0.92 -4.93
C ILE A 26 -2.27 -0.08 -5.13
N ARG A 27 -2.11 -0.65 -6.32
CA ARG A 27 -0.99 -1.53 -6.66
C ARG A 27 0.36 -0.82 -6.50
N LEU A 28 0.46 0.40 -7.01
CA LEU A 28 1.68 1.22 -6.86
C LEU A 28 1.98 1.53 -5.39
N ALA A 29 0.96 1.82 -4.58
CA ALA A 29 1.12 2.01 -3.14
C ALA A 29 1.63 0.71 -2.46
N GLY A 30 1.09 -0.45 -2.84
CA GLY A 30 1.56 -1.75 -2.37
C GLY A 30 3.03 -2.03 -2.73
N MET A 31 3.42 -1.76 -3.98
CA MET A 31 4.82 -1.90 -4.43
C MET A 31 5.74 -0.95 -3.66
N SER A 32 5.31 0.31 -3.47
CA SER A 32 6.08 1.31 -2.73
C SER A 32 6.30 0.89 -1.28
N LEU A 33 5.25 0.39 -0.61
CA LEU A 33 5.33 -0.14 0.75
C LEU A 33 6.32 -1.30 0.84
N LEU A 34 6.27 -2.24 -0.12
CA LEU A 34 7.19 -3.37 -0.19
C LEU A 34 8.64 -2.92 -0.33
N VAL A 35 8.92 -2.00 -1.25
CA VAL A 35 10.27 -1.50 -1.50
C VAL A 35 10.80 -0.75 -0.28
N ILE A 36 9.99 0.14 0.30
CA ILE A 36 10.35 0.90 1.50
C ILE A 36 10.67 -0.05 2.67
N ALA A 37 9.83 -1.06 2.90
CA ALA A 37 10.04 -2.01 3.98
C ALA A 37 11.29 -2.88 3.74
N ALA A 38 11.54 -3.30 2.51
CA ALA A 38 12.75 -4.03 2.14
C ALA A 38 14.01 -3.19 2.35
N VAL A 39 13.99 -1.91 1.94
CA VAL A 39 15.13 -1.00 2.14
C VAL A 39 15.36 -0.73 3.62
N ASN A 40 14.31 -0.49 4.39
CA ASN A 40 14.40 -0.32 5.84
C ASN A 40 14.99 -1.55 6.54
N LEU A 41 14.63 -2.76 6.07
CA LEU A 41 15.18 -4.02 6.55
C LEU A 41 16.66 -4.15 6.17
N MET A 42 17.06 -3.80 4.95
CA MET A 42 18.45 -3.86 4.49
C MET A 42 19.36 -2.88 5.24
N LEU A 43 18.85 -1.70 5.57
CA LEU A 43 19.62 -0.69 6.28
C LEU A 43 19.84 -1.04 7.75
N LEU A 44 18.96 -1.85 8.37
CA LEU A 44 18.94 -2.20 9.81
C LEU A 44 19.18 -1.01 10.76
N GLY A 45 18.99 0.21 10.26
CA GLY A 45 19.48 1.43 10.88
C GLY A 45 18.48 2.05 11.85
N PRO A 46 18.96 2.92 12.77
CA PRO A 46 18.09 3.70 13.64
C PRO A 46 17.23 4.72 12.87
N GLU A 47 17.66 5.10 11.66
CA GLU A 47 17.03 6.09 10.77
C GLU A 47 16.34 5.38 9.58
N PRO A 48 15.06 4.97 9.71
CA PRO A 48 14.30 4.43 8.59
C PRO A 48 13.92 5.54 7.58
N ILE A 49 13.82 5.18 6.30
CA ILE A 49 13.36 6.09 5.24
C ILE A 49 11.91 6.50 5.47
N PHE A 50 11.10 5.57 5.99
CA PHE A 50 9.71 5.81 6.34
C PHE A 50 9.28 4.77 7.38
N SER A 51 8.73 5.22 8.53
CA SER A 51 8.45 4.33 9.67
C SER A 51 6.99 4.29 10.12
N VAL A 52 6.09 5.01 9.46
CA VAL A 52 4.69 5.14 9.91
C VAL A 52 4.00 3.77 10.05
N TYR A 53 4.32 2.81 9.17
CA TYR A 53 3.78 1.46 9.25
C TYR A 53 4.25 0.70 10.51
N ARG A 54 5.42 1.03 11.04
CA ARG A 54 5.94 0.45 12.30
C ARG A 54 5.16 0.99 13.49
N ASP A 55 4.84 2.29 13.50
CA ASP A 55 4.03 2.90 14.56
C ASP A 55 2.63 2.29 14.62
N VAL A 56 2.01 2.09 13.45
CA VAL A 56 0.74 1.36 13.33
C VAL A 56 0.88 -0.06 13.85
N PHE A 57 1.95 -0.76 13.48
CA PHE A 57 2.23 -2.12 13.95
C PHE A 57 2.37 -2.19 15.47
N TYR A 58 3.14 -1.29 16.09
CA TYR A 58 3.32 -1.27 17.56
C TYR A 58 2.04 -0.89 18.29
N THR A 59 1.25 0.02 17.74
CA THR A 59 -0.06 0.39 18.30
C THR A 59 -1.02 -0.80 18.31
N ILE A 60 -1.02 -1.61 17.25
CA ILE A 60 -1.90 -2.78 17.13
C ILE A 60 -1.41 -3.96 17.98
N THR A 61 -0.10 -4.21 18.01
CA THR A 61 0.48 -5.40 18.64
C THR A 61 0.89 -5.19 20.10
N GLY A 62 0.93 -3.94 20.58
CA GLY A 62 1.52 -3.60 21.87
C GLY A 62 3.02 -3.88 21.96
N GLY A 63 3.67 -4.07 20.80
CA GLY A 63 5.08 -4.44 20.69
C GLY A 63 6.04 -3.31 21.03
N ASP A 64 7.24 -3.68 21.47
CA ASP A 64 8.34 -2.75 21.78
C ASP A 64 9.13 -2.38 20.50
N PRO A 65 9.46 -1.09 20.26
CA PRO A 65 10.36 -0.62 19.18
C PRO A 65 11.83 -1.12 19.27
N SER A 66 12.05 -2.25 19.91
CA SER A 66 13.28 -3.05 19.87
C SER A 66 13.66 -3.48 18.45
N LEU A 67 14.92 -3.88 18.25
CA LEU A 67 15.44 -4.38 16.97
C LEU A 67 14.59 -5.53 16.39
N GLY A 68 14.18 -6.49 17.23
CA GLY A 68 13.34 -7.60 16.81
C GLY A 68 11.95 -7.15 16.34
N GLY A 69 11.35 -6.20 17.06
CA GLY A 69 10.06 -5.62 16.68
C GLY A 69 10.12 -4.85 15.36
N ARG A 70 11.24 -4.16 15.06
CA ARG A 70 11.45 -3.45 13.78
C ARG A 70 11.54 -4.42 12.61
N ILE A 71 12.33 -5.48 12.75
CA ILE A 71 12.48 -6.52 11.72
C ILE A 71 11.13 -7.19 11.44
N LEU A 72 10.38 -7.55 12.47
CA LEU A 72 9.04 -8.14 12.33
C LEU A 72 8.08 -7.20 11.60
N ALA A 73 8.05 -5.93 12.00
CA ALA A 73 7.21 -4.92 11.35
C ALA A 73 7.55 -4.76 9.86
N ASP A 74 8.83 -4.77 9.50
CA ASP A 74 9.30 -4.67 8.11
C ASP A 74 8.90 -5.90 7.29
N PHE A 75 9.08 -7.11 7.83
CA PHE A 75 8.66 -8.33 7.15
C PHE A 75 7.14 -8.36 6.89
N ILE A 76 6.35 -7.92 7.88
CA ILE A 76 4.89 -7.85 7.74
C ILE A 76 4.51 -6.79 6.70
N ALA A 77 5.13 -5.61 6.73
CA ALA A 77 4.91 -4.57 5.74
C ALA A 77 5.29 -5.01 4.31
N MET A 78 6.39 -5.75 4.15
CA MET A 78 6.75 -6.40 2.88
C MET A 78 5.68 -7.38 2.43
N GLY A 79 5.20 -8.26 3.31
CA GLY A 79 4.15 -9.23 3.00
C GLY A 79 2.84 -8.57 2.57
N ILE A 80 2.40 -7.53 3.29
CA ILE A 80 1.21 -6.75 2.95
C ILE A 80 1.40 -6.01 1.62
N GLY A 81 2.56 -5.37 1.42
CA GLY A 81 2.88 -4.68 0.17
C GLY A 81 2.89 -5.63 -1.04
N ALA A 82 3.50 -6.81 -0.90
CA ALA A 82 3.47 -7.86 -1.93
C ALA A 82 2.04 -8.33 -2.22
N ALA A 83 1.23 -8.52 -1.18
CA ALA A 83 -0.13 -8.98 -1.32
C ALA A 83 -1.00 -7.94 -2.06
N ILE A 84 -0.88 -6.66 -1.70
CA ILE A 84 -1.59 -5.57 -2.35
C ILE A 84 -1.12 -5.40 -3.80
N ALA A 85 0.18 -5.54 -4.07
CA ALA A 85 0.71 -5.39 -5.42
C ALA A 85 0.28 -6.52 -6.38
N ASN A 86 0.09 -7.75 -5.87
CA ASN A 86 -0.18 -8.93 -6.70
C ASN A 86 -1.65 -9.36 -6.74
N PHE A 87 -2.44 -9.15 -5.67
CA PHE A 87 -3.79 -9.71 -5.55
C PHE A 87 -4.93 -8.68 -5.66
N LEU A 88 -4.65 -7.38 -5.55
CA LEU A 88 -5.57 -6.29 -5.90
C LEU A 88 -5.27 -5.86 -7.33
#